data_AF-A0A7R9WIS9-F1
#
_entry.id   AF-A0A7R9WIS9-F1
#
_cell.length_a   1.000
_cell.length_b   1.000
_cell.length_c   1.000
_cell.angle_alpha   90.00
_cell.angle_beta   90.00
_cell.angle_gamma   90.00
#
_symmetry.space_group_name_H-M   'P 1'
#
loop_
_entity.id
_entity.type
_entity.pdbx_description
1 polymer ?
#
loop_
_entity_poly.entity_id
_entity_poly.type
_entity_poly.pdbx_seq_one_letter_code
_entity_poly.pdbx_strand_id
1 'polypeptide(L)'
;KLYDNITPPSAYEMVGERWEVGVSASMDGSFQQISFVNAICTSKGGGHTTYIADQVAKKLQAAVKKKNKGGVEIKANQIKNHLCVFVNCLVENPAFDSQTKENLTTRPNSFGSECKLSDKFLKQVEKSGVVDSILAFAKFKQGQALKRQGGTKKSKLTGISKL
;
A
#
# COMPACT_ATOMS: atom_id res chain seq x y z
N LYS A 1 -0.31 -14.55 21.74
CA LYS A 1 0.41 -13.39 21.12
C LYS A 1 -0.46 -12.90 19.96
N LEU A 2 -0.39 -11.64 19.51
CA LEU A 2 -1.31 -11.07 18.48
C LEU A 2 -1.35 -11.85 17.13
N TYR A 3 -0.50 -12.87 16.95
CA TYR A 3 -0.28 -13.63 15.73
C TYR A 3 -0.50 -15.14 15.86
N ASP A 4 -1.22 -15.64 16.87
CA ASP A 4 -1.55 -17.07 16.93
C ASP A 4 -2.44 -17.44 15.72
N ASN A 5 -1.94 -18.33 14.86
CA ASN A 5 -2.54 -18.84 13.60
C ASN A 5 -2.58 -17.88 12.40
N ILE A 6 -1.85 -16.75 12.44
CA ILE A 6 -1.72 -15.83 11.30
C ILE A 6 -0.24 -15.69 10.97
N THR A 7 0.12 -15.72 9.67
CA THR A 7 1.48 -15.44 9.23
C THR A 7 1.94 -14.10 9.82
N PRO A 8 2.98 -14.07 10.66
CA PRO A 8 3.42 -12.84 11.30
C PRO A 8 3.83 -11.81 10.24
N PRO A 9 3.67 -10.52 10.53
CA PRO A 9 4.08 -9.49 9.60
C PRO A 9 5.58 -9.55 9.33
N SER A 10 5.98 -9.32 8.09
CA SER A 10 7.39 -9.41 7.69
C SER A 10 8.28 -8.36 8.36
N ALA A 11 7.69 -7.24 8.76
CA ALA A 11 8.29 -6.26 9.66
C ALA A 11 7.28 -5.93 10.77
N TYR A 12 7.76 -5.80 12.01
CA TYR A 12 6.96 -5.41 13.16
C TYR A 12 7.72 -4.39 14.00
N GLU A 13 7.01 -3.38 14.49
CA GLU A 13 7.54 -2.34 15.38
C GLU A 13 6.46 -1.86 16.35
N MET A 14 6.85 -1.70 17.62
CA MET A 14 6.07 -0.92 18.59
C MET A 14 6.61 0.52 18.58
N VAL A 15 5.74 1.49 18.29
CA VAL A 15 6.08 2.91 18.23
C VAL A 15 5.49 3.58 19.47
N GLY A 16 6.32 3.73 20.50
CA GLY A 16 5.88 4.18 21.80
C GLY A 16 4.89 3.19 22.45
N GLU A 17 4.00 3.69 23.30
CA GLU A 17 3.05 2.88 24.06
C GLU A 17 1.68 2.73 23.37
N ARG A 18 1.41 3.56 22.35
CA ARG A 18 0.08 3.69 21.73
C ARG A 18 -0.03 3.07 20.35
N TRP A 19 1.07 2.59 19.75
CA TRP A 19 1.06 2.08 18.38
C TRP A 19 1.88 0.80 18.26
N GLU A 20 1.27 -0.22 17.69
CA GLU A 20 1.94 -1.41 17.19
C GLU A 20 1.63 -1.56 15.71
N VAL A 21 2.67 -1.69 14.90
CA VAL A 21 2.56 -1.71 13.44
C VAL A 21 3.27 -2.92 12.88
N GLY A 22 2.57 -3.65 12.02
CA GLY A 22 3.12 -4.73 11.21
C GLY A 22 2.88 -4.48 9.72
N VAL A 23 3.83 -4.84 8.87
CA VAL A 23 3.67 -4.74 7.41
C VAL A 23 4.22 -5.98 6.72
N SER A 24 3.47 -6.47 5.73
CA SER A 24 3.83 -7.57 4.83
C SER A 24 3.49 -7.22 3.38
N ALA A 25 4.04 -8.01 2.45
CA ALA A 25 3.53 -8.04 1.08
C ALA A 25 2.12 -8.63 1.04
N SER A 26 1.25 -8.01 0.25
CA SER A 26 -0.05 -8.60 -0.09
C SER A 26 0.15 -9.81 -1.02
N MET A 27 -0.65 -10.86 -0.81
CA MET A 27 -0.60 -12.09 -1.60
C MET A 27 -1.30 -11.96 -2.96
N ASP A 28 -2.33 -11.13 -3.05
CA ASP A 28 -3.21 -11.02 -4.22
C ASP A 28 -3.05 -9.70 -4.99
N GLY A 29 -2.17 -8.81 -4.52
CA GLY A 29 -2.00 -7.48 -5.11
C GLY A 29 -3.16 -6.53 -4.83
N SER A 30 -3.96 -6.83 -3.80
CA SER A 30 -4.96 -5.94 -3.21
C SER A 30 -4.52 -5.48 -1.82
N PHE A 31 -4.93 -4.27 -1.43
CA PHE A 31 -4.61 -3.75 -0.11
C PHE A 31 -5.37 -4.55 0.95
N GLN A 32 -4.62 -5.12 1.89
CA GLN A 32 -5.17 -5.87 3.01
C GLN A 32 -4.84 -5.16 4.31
N GLN A 33 -5.74 -5.24 5.28
CA GLN A 33 -5.57 -4.60 6.57
C GLN A 33 -6.19 -5.43 7.68
N ILE A 34 -5.52 -5.47 8.83
CA ILE A 34 -6.07 -5.98 10.09
C ILE A 34 -5.77 -4.92 11.14
N SER A 35 -6.80 -4.31 11.72
CA SER A 35 -6.58 -3.21 12.64
C SER A 35 -7.53 -3.13 13.81
N PHE A 36 -7.00 -2.57 14.89
CA PHE A 36 -7.69 -2.38 16.16
C PHE A 36 -7.44 -0.96 16.66
N VAL A 37 -8.52 -0.31 17.12
CA VAL A 37 -8.47 1.01 17.77
C VAL A 37 -9.08 0.86 19.15
N ASN A 38 -8.31 1.08 20.22
CA ASN A 38 -8.77 0.91 21.61
C ASN A 38 -9.44 -0.47 21.82
N ALA A 39 -8.82 -1.54 21.31
CA ALA A 39 -9.32 -2.92 21.29
C ALA A 39 -10.61 -3.18 20.45
N ILE A 40 -11.07 -2.21 19.66
CA ILE A 40 -12.19 -2.38 18.72
C ILE A 40 -11.65 -2.78 17.36
N CYS A 41 -12.15 -3.89 16.79
CA CYS A 41 -11.79 -4.34 15.45
C CYS A 41 -12.38 -3.40 14.38
N THR A 42 -11.53 -2.64 13.70
CA THR A 42 -11.93 -1.78 12.59
C THR A 42 -11.82 -2.56 11.27
N SER A 43 -12.81 -3.41 11.00
CA SER A 43 -12.84 -4.33 9.85
C SER A 43 -12.74 -3.63 8.47
N LYS A 44 -13.24 -2.40 8.36
CA LYS A 44 -13.14 -1.56 7.16
C LYS A 44 -11.94 -0.61 7.17
N GLY A 45 -11.17 -0.58 8.26
CA GLY A 45 -9.97 0.23 8.41
C GLY A 45 -10.29 1.67 8.83
N GLY A 46 -9.70 2.66 8.15
CA GLY A 46 -9.98 4.07 8.39
C GLY A 46 -8.74 4.95 8.34
N GLY A 47 -8.81 6.08 9.05
CA GLY A 47 -7.75 7.08 9.08
C GLY A 47 -6.41 6.54 9.59
N HIS A 48 -6.42 5.66 10.60
CA HIS A 48 -5.22 5.09 11.22
C HIS A 48 -4.48 4.13 10.28
N THR A 49 -5.19 3.25 9.59
CA THR A 49 -4.57 2.33 8.62
C THR A 49 -4.03 3.08 7.40
N THR A 50 -4.78 4.07 6.92
CA THR A 50 -4.35 4.95 5.82
C THR A 50 -3.10 5.74 6.19
N TYR A 51 -3.05 6.29 7.41
CA TYR A 51 -1.90 7.03 7.93
C TYR A 51 -0.61 6.20 7.92
N ILE A 52 -0.67 4.93 8.33
CA ILE A 52 0.48 4.03 8.27
C ILE A 52 0.82 3.62 6.83
N ALA A 53 -0.19 3.23 6.04
CA ALA A 53 0.01 2.80 4.66
C ALA A 53 0.64 3.91 3.79
N ASP A 54 0.25 5.17 3.98
CA ASP A 54 0.81 6.30 3.25
C ASP A 54 2.28 6.57 3.61
N GLN A 55 2.66 6.44 4.88
CA GLN A 55 4.07 6.57 5.30
C GLN A 55 4.95 5.49 4.64
N VAL A 56 4.49 4.24 4.67
CA VAL A 56 5.18 3.11 4.05
C VAL A 56 5.26 3.29 2.53
N ALA A 57 4.13 3.61 1.88
CA ALA A 57 4.07 3.78 0.43
C ALA A 57 4.99 4.91 -0.05
N LYS A 58 5.06 6.04 0.67
CA LYS A 58 5.96 7.15 0.35
C LYS A 58 7.43 6.74 0.38
N LYS A 59 7.85 5.95 1.39
CA LYS A 59 9.23 5.45 1.50
C LYS A 59 9.54 4.41 0.43
N LEU A 60 8.62 3.49 0.15
CA LEU A 60 8.77 2.49 -0.91
C LEU A 60 8.76 3.11 -2.31
N GLN A 61 8.04 4.21 -2.53
CA GLN A 61 8.00 4.88 -3.83
C GLN A 61 9.40 5.30 -4.30
N ALA A 62 10.24 5.80 -3.39
CA ALA A 62 11.63 6.14 -3.69
C ALA A 62 12.45 4.90 -4.09
N ALA A 63 12.29 3.80 -3.36
CA ALA A 63 12.98 2.53 -3.65
C ALA A 63 12.53 1.92 -5.00
N VAL A 64 11.22 1.90 -5.25
CA VAL A 64 10.63 1.42 -6.51
C VAL A 64 11.11 2.26 -7.68
N LYS A 65 11.10 3.59 -7.58
CA LYS A 65 11.59 4.48 -8.65
C LYS A 65 13.07 4.24 -8.97
N LYS A 66 13.90 3.97 -7.94
CA LYS A 66 15.33 3.66 -8.11
C LYS A 66 15.55 2.31 -8.83
N LYS A 67 14.71 1.30 -8.55
CA LYS A 67 14.82 -0.04 -9.16
C LYS A 67 14.11 -0.15 -10.52
N ASN A 68 13.04 0.59 -10.75
CA ASN A 68 12.23 0.57 -11.97
C ASN A 68 12.73 1.56 -13.04
N LYS A 69 14.03 1.51 -13.37
CA LYS A 69 14.63 2.42 -14.35
C LYS A 69 14.05 2.18 -15.75
N GLY A 70 13.41 3.19 -16.33
CA GLY A 70 12.80 3.12 -17.67
C GLY A 70 11.45 2.38 -17.73
N GLY A 71 10.91 1.96 -16.58
CA GLY A 71 9.59 1.36 -16.50
C GLY A 71 8.46 2.40 -16.37
N VAL A 72 7.22 1.91 -16.41
CA VAL A 72 6.03 2.75 -16.19
C VAL A 72 6.06 3.33 -14.78
N GLU A 73 5.71 4.61 -14.64
CA GLU A 73 5.60 5.25 -13.33
C GLU A 73 4.54 4.57 -12.46
N ILE A 74 4.93 4.20 -11.23
CA ILE A 74 4.05 3.56 -10.25
C ILE A 74 3.61 4.61 -9.22
N LYS A 75 2.29 4.81 -9.12
CA LYS A 75 1.68 5.79 -8.20
C LYS A 75 1.61 5.22 -6.78
N ALA A 76 1.60 6.09 -5.76
CA ALA A 76 1.51 5.68 -4.36
C ALA A 76 0.30 4.77 -4.07
N ASN A 77 -0.86 5.03 -4.68
CA ASN A 77 -2.04 4.15 -4.54
C ASN A 77 -1.80 2.74 -5.07
N GLN A 78 -1.01 2.57 -6.15
CA GLN A 78 -0.66 1.24 -6.64
C GLN A 78 0.27 0.53 -5.66
N ILE A 79 1.23 1.24 -5.07
CA ILE A 79 2.11 0.68 -4.03
C ILE A 79 1.28 0.20 -2.84
N LYS A 80 0.30 0.99 -2.39
CA LYS A 80 -0.60 0.61 -1.28
C LYS A 80 -1.34 -0.69 -1.56
N ASN A 81 -1.78 -0.93 -2.79
CA ASN A 81 -2.45 -2.19 -3.15
C ASN A 81 -1.56 -3.43 -2.97
N HIS A 82 -0.24 -3.29 -2.86
CA HIS A 82 0.64 -4.43 -2.58
C HIS A 82 1.02 -4.58 -1.10
N LEU A 83 0.34 -3.85 -0.20
CA LEU A 83 0.60 -3.90 1.24
C LEU A 83 -0.49 -4.69 1.97
N CYS A 84 -0.04 -5.48 2.94
CA CYS A 84 -0.87 -5.97 4.03
C CYS A 84 -0.40 -5.29 5.33
N VAL A 85 -1.27 -4.49 5.96
CA VAL A 85 -0.93 -3.70 7.15
C VAL A 85 -1.65 -4.22 8.38
N PHE A 86 -0.92 -4.28 9.50
CA PHE A 86 -1.43 -4.62 10.81
C PHE A 86 -1.25 -3.40 11.69
N VAL A 87 -2.33 -2.90 12.30
CA VAL A 87 -2.28 -1.70 13.14
C VAL A 87 -3.07 -1.92 14.41
N ASN A 88 -2.40 -1.91 15.56
CA ASN A 88 -3.07 -1.79 16.85
C ASN A 88 -2.73 -0.42 17.43
N CYS A 89 -3.73 0.40 17.75
CA CYS A 89 -3.46 1.71 18.29
C CYS A 89 -4.44 2.20 19.36
N LEU A 90 -3.95 3.15 20.15
CA LEU A 90 -4.72 3.89 21.13
C LEU A 90 -4.97 5.32 20.65
N VAL A 91 -6.24 5.64 20.38
CA VAL A 91 -6.68 6.94 19.85
C VAL A 91 -7.52 7.66 20.89
N GLU A 92 -7.21 8.93 21.12
CA GLU A 92 -8.01 9.80 21.99
C GLU A 92 -9.32 10.20 21.31
N ASN A 93 -10.44 10.02 22.03
CA ASN A 93 -11.79 10.36 21.57
C ASN A 93 -12.08 9.88 20.12
N PRO A 94 -12.01 8.56 19.85
CA PRO A 94 -12.16 8.04 18.50
C PRO A 94 -13.60 8.24 17.99
N ALA A 95 -13.71 8.69 16.75
CA ALA A 95 -14.95 8.82 16.00
C ALA A 95 -14.98 7.76 14.90
N PHE A 96 -16.16 7.18 14.69
CA PHE A 96 -16.38 6.11 13.72
C PHE A 96 -17.48 6.50 12.74
N ASP A 97 -17.57 5.75 11.63
CA ASP A 97 -18.62 5.92 10.62
C ASP A 97 -20.03 5.59 11.15
N SER A 98 -20.12 4.60 12.04
CA SER A 98 -21.38 4.08 12.57
C SER A 98 -21.20 3.40 13.93
N GLN A 99 -22.30 2.94 14.52
CA GLN A 99 -22.29 2.24 15.81
C GLN A 99 -21.54 0.89 15.76
N THR A 100 -21.45 0.24 14.60
CA THR A 100 -20.65 -1.00 14.46
C THR A 100 -19.14 -0.72 14.50
N LYS A 101 -18.73 0.55 14.39
CA LYS A 101 -17.34 1.02 14.54
C LYS A 101 -16.34 0.33 13.62
N GLU A 102 -16.79 -0.04 12.43
CA GLU A 102 -15.98 -0.77 11.46
C GLU A 102 -14.93 0.12 10.78
N ASN A 103 -15.17 1.44 10.70
CA ASN A 103 -14.26 2.40 10.08
C ASN A 103 -13.98 3.62 10.98
N LEU A 104 -12.70 3.87 11.28
CA LEU A 104 -12.27 5.06 12.03
C LEU A 104 -12.30 6.31 11.13
N THR A 105 -12.98 7.37 11.57
CA THR A 105 -13.11 8.66 10.86
C THR A 105 -12.29 9.79 11.49
N THR A 106 -11.75 9.59 12.70
CA THR A 106 -10.84 10.55 13.35
C THR A 106 -9.65 10.87 12.43
N ARG A 107 -9.31 12.15 12.34
CA ARG A 107 -8.18 12.63 11.53
C ARG A 107 -6.85 12.41 12.27
N PRO A 108 -5.73 12.19 11.56
CA PRO A 108 -4.44 11.91 12.19
C PRO A 108 -3.95 12.97 13.19
N ASN A 109 -4.25 14.24 12.93
CA ASN A 109 -3.90 15.34 13.84
C ASN A 109 -4.68 15.32 15.17
N SER A 110 -5.72 14.51 15.27
CA SER A 110 -6.56 14.34 16.46
C SER A 110 -6.41 12.97 17.11
N PHE A 111 -5.39 12.18 16.74
CA PHE A 111 -5.15 10.90 17.39
C PHE A 111 -4.64 11.01 18.83
N GLY A 112 -4.19 12.19 19.25
CA GLY A 112 -3.55 12.41 20.55
C GLY A 112 -2.14 11.80 20.65
N SER A 113 -1.61 11.27 19.53
CA SER A 113 -0.26 10.72 19.43
C SER A 113 0.20 10.68 17.98
N GLU A 114 1.51 10.58 17.77
CA GLU A 114 2.13 10.46 16.44
C GLU A 114 2.80 9.09 16.30
N CYS A 115 2.70 8.46 15.12
CA CYS A 115 3.37 7.20 14.83
C CYS A 115 4.40 7.40 13.71
N LYS A 116 5.65 7.67 14.08
CA LYS A 116 6.79 7.73 13.15
C LYS A 116 7.44 6.35 13.05
N LEU A 117 7.35 5.72 11.89
CA LEU A 117 8.01 4.45 11.61
C LEU A 117 9.53 4.64 11.51
N SER A 118 10.30 3.76 12.14
CA SER A 118 11.76 3.88 12.10
C SER A 118 12.32 3.49 10.73
N ASP A 119 13.50 4.04 10.38
CA ASP A 119 14.19 3.64 9.15
C ASP A 119 14.62 2.16 9.18
N LYS A 120 14.80 1.57 10.38
CA LYS A 120 15.07 0.14 10.54
C LYS A 120 13.85 -0.69 10.09
N PHE A 121 12.67 -0.33 10.58
CA PHE A 121 11.42 -0.97 10.17
C PHE A 121 11.19 -0.84 8.66
N LEU A 122 11.33 0.36 8.12
CA LEU A 122 11.13 0.62 6.69
C LEU A 122 12.11 -0.18 5.80
N LYS A 123 13.36 -0.35 6.23
CA LYS A 123 14.33 -1.21 5.54
C LYS A 123 13.95 -2.70 5.59
N GLN A 124 13.31 -3.17 6.66
CA GLN A 124 12.77 -4.53 6.73
C GLN A 124 11.61 -4.70 5.75
N VAL A 125 10.71 -3.72 5.68
CA VAL A 125 9.62 -3.71 4.69
C VAL A 125 10.14 -3.69 3.25
N GLU A 126 11.23 -2.96 2.97
CA GLU A 126 11.82 -2.98 1.62
C GLU A 126 12.34 -4.38 1.24
N LYS A 127 12.79 -5.16 2.23
CA LYS A 127 13.33 -6.52 2.06
C LYS A 127 12.28 -7.62 2.13
N SER A 128 11.03 -7.32 2.47
CA SER A 128 9.97 -8.32 2.64
C SER A 128 9.33 -8.79 1.32
N GLY A 129 9.94 -8.48 0.17
CA GLY A 129 9.42 -8.84 -1.15
C GLY A 129 8.29 -7.92 -1.66
N VAL A 130 7.85 -6.93 -0.87
CA VAL A 130 6.87 -5.93 -1.30
C VAL A 130 7.35 -5.21 -2.58
N VAL A 131 8.61 -4.79 -2.60
CA VAL A 131 9.19 -4.09 -3.75
C VAL A 131 9.21 -4.99 -4.99
N ASP A 132 9.52 -6.26 -4.83
CA ASP A 132 9.58 -7.21 -5.93
C ASP A 132 8.18 -7.49 -6.51
N SER A 133 7.17 -7.60 -5.65
CA SER A 133 5.75 -7.69 -6.04
C SER A 133 5.31 -6.48 -6.86
N ILE A 134 5.66 -5.26 -6.42
CA ILE A 134 5.36 -4.02 -7.15
C ILE A 134 6.09 -3.97 -8.51
N LEU A 135 7.35 -4.39 -8.56
CA LEU A 135 8.12 -4.43 -9.82
C LEU A 135 7.57 -5.47 -10.80
N ALA A 136 7.11 -6.63 -10.31
CA ALA A 136 6.44 -7.63 -11.14
C ALA A 136 5.14 -7.07 -11.73
N PHE A 137 4.33 -6.37 -10.93
CA PHE A 137 3.13 -5.68 -11.39
C PHE A 137 3.45 -4.60 -12.44
N ALA A 138 4.51 -3.80 -12.22
CA ALA A 138 4.96 -2.78 -13.16
C ALA A 138 5.31 -3.37 -14.53
N LYS A 139 6.08 -4.46 -14.55
CA LYS A 139 6.46 -5.19 -15.78
C LYS A 139 5.24 -5.79 -16.48
N PHE A 140 4.32 -6.40 -15.73
CA PHE A 140 3.07 -6.94 -16.27
C PHE A 140 2.24 -5.85 -16.96
N LYS A 141 2.09 -4.69 -16.31
CA LYS A 141 1.35 -3.55 -16.87
C LYS A 141 2.01 -2.99 -18.14
N GLN A 142 3.35 -2.92 -18.17
CA GLN A 142 4.09 -2.51 -19.36
C GLN A 142 3.87 -3.50 -20.52
N GLY A 143 3.95 -4.80 -20.26
CA GLY A 143 3.69 -5.84 -21.26
C GLY A 143 2.26 -5.77 -21.83
N GLN A 144 1.26 -5.49 -20.99
CA GLN A 144 -0.11 -5.27 -21.47
C GLN A 144 -0.25 -4.03 -22.35
N ALA A 145 0.42 -2.93 -22.00
CA ALA A 145 0.40 -1.71 -22.80
C ALA A 145 1.02 -1.94 -24.20
N LEU A 146 2.13 -2.67 -24.27
CA LEU A 146 2.79 -3.04 -25.53
C LEU A 146 1.89 -3.94 -26.39
N LYS A 147 1.24 -4.94 -25.80
CA LYS A 147 0.27 -5.81 -26.52
C LYS A 147 -0.90 -5.01 -27.10
N ARG A 148 -1.40 -4.00 -26.37
CA ARG A 148 -2.47 -3.11 -26.86
C ARG A 148 -2.03 -2.17 -27.98
N GLN A 149 -0.75 -1.78 -28.02
CA GLN A 149 -0.20 -0.95 -29.11
C GLN A 149 0.16 -1.74 -30.38
N GLY A 150 0.21 -3.08 -30.31
CA GLY A 150 0.58 -3.97 -31.42
C GLY A 150 -0.49 -4.21 -32.50
N GLY A 151 -1.35 -3.23 -32.83
CA GLY A 151 -2.45 -3.45 -33.77
C GLY A 151 -2.96 -2.19 -34.48
N THR A 152 -2.32 -1.85 -35.61
CA THR A 152 -2.89 -1.51 -36.94
C THR A 152 -1.86 -0.64 -37.67
N LYS A 153 -1.02 -1.23 -38.54
CA LYS A 153 -0.32 -0.46 -39.57
C LYS A 153 -1.38 0.05 -40.54
N LYS A 154 -1.91 1.26 -40.33
CA LYS A 154 -2.69 1.96 -41.36
C LYS A 154 -1.72 2.49 -42.41
N SER A 155 -1.42 1.70 -43.44
CA SER A 155 -0.82 2.26 -44.66
C SER A 155 -1.89 3.11 -45.36
N LYS A 156 -1.79 4.44 -45.25
CA LYS A 156 -2.54 5.31 -46.16
C LYS A 156 -1.94 5.13 -47.55
N LEU A 157 -2.65 4.43 -48.43
CA LEU A 157 -2.38 4.45 -49.87
C LEU A 157 -2.72 5.86 -50.39
N THR A 158 -1.71 6.73 -50.48
CA THR A 158 -1.79 7.99 -51.23
C THR A 158 -1.21 7.75 -52.61
N GLY A 159 -2.07 7.64 -53.64
CA GLY A 159 -1.55 7.54 -55.01
C GLY A 159 -2.50 6.97 -56.06
N ILE A 160 -3.80 7.31 -56.06
CA ILE A 160 -4.63 7.07 -57.24
C ILE A 160 -4.98 8.43 -57.86
N SER A 161 -4.24 8.79 -58.90
CA SER A 161 -4.59 9.91 -59.79
C SER A 161 -5.71 9.42 -60.71
N LYS A 162 -6.85 10.12 -60.75
CA LYS A 162 -7.95 9.82 -61.65
C LYS A 162 -7.58 10.24 -63.08
N LEU A 163 -7.84 9.36 -64.05
CA LEU A 163 -7.98 9.64 -65.48
C LEU A 163 -9.47 9.62 -65.82
#